data_AF-A0A833RX89-F1
#
_entry.id   AF-A0A833RX89-F1
#
_cell.length_a   1.000
_cell.length_b   1.000
_cell.length_c   1.000
_cell.angle_alpha   90.00
_cell.angle_beta   90.00
_cell.angle_gamma   90.00
#
_symmetry.space_group_name_H-M   'P 1'
#
loop_
_entity.id
_entity.type
_entity.pdbx_description
1 polymer ?
#
loop_
_entity_poly.entity_id
_entity_poly.type
_entity_poly.pdbx_seq_one_letter_code
_entity_poly.pdbx_strand_id
1 'polypeptide(L)'
;MATATSMFFLLIAAWTAMQSLSAAEEIKVSEDLLRAVQSDYEARVDILVQLASPSQALQDSCDRSALSAGGRSQRASCVAETMQNFAEQTQQPVKNLLDRNSDLFSSSTFLWISNSVAVMDACGELVMELARLDAVEKIDLEQVFEIQAGGDMLAAE
;
A
#
# COMPACT_ATOMS: atom_id res chain seq x y z
N MET A 1 -1.35 54.71 -34.13
CA MET A 1 -1.85 53.38 -34.54
C MET A 1 -0.72 52.69 -35.29
N ALA A 2 -0.18 51.53 -34.95
CA ALA A 2 -0.44 50.54 -33.92
C ALA A 2 0.91 49.83 -33.65
N THR A 3 1.25 49.57 -32.38
CA THR A 3 2.42 48.74 -32.00
C THR A 3 1.91 47.35 -31.63
N ALA A 4 2.18 46.37 -32.49
CA ALA A 4 1.86 44.97 -32.24
C ALA A 4 2.99 44.34 -31.40
N THR A 5 2.73 44.19 -30.10
CA THR A 5 3.64 43.51 -29.18
C THR A 5 3.38 42.00 -29.29
N SER A 6 4.32 41.31 -29.93
CA SER A 6 4.30 39.85 -30.12
C SER A 6 4.51 39.16 -28.78
N MET A 7 3.48 38.44 -28.32
CA MET A 7 3.47 37.71 -27.05
C MET A 7 4.02 36.29 -27.32
N PHE A 8 5.28 36.08 -26.94
CA PHE A 8 5.97 34.79 -27.04
C PHE A 8 5.38 33.83 -25.99
N PHE A 9 4.68 32.79 -26.44
CA PHE A 9 4.19 31.72 -25.57
C PHE A 9 5.37 30.88 -25.05
N LEU A 10 5.55 30.84 -23.74
CA LEU A 10 6.43 29.91 -23.03
C LEU A 10 5.79 28.51 -23.05
N LEU A 11 6.32 27.62 -23.90
CA LEU A 11 6.10 26.17 -23.77
C LEU A 11 7.03 25.63 -22.68
N ILE A 12 6.52 25.53 -21.46
CA ILE A 12 7.17 24.74 -20.40
C ILE A 12 6.77 23.28 -20.68
N ALA A 13 7.67 22.53 -21.32
CA ALA A 13 7.59 21.08 -21.31
C ALA A 13 7.86 20.62 -19.86
N ALA A 14 6.80 20.25 -19.14
CA ALA A 14 6.91 19.59 -17.85
C ALA A 14 7.45 18.16 -18.09
N TRP A 15 8.77 18.02 -18.08
CA TRP A 15 9.40 16.72 -17.88
C TRP A 15 9.24 16.36 -16.40
N THR A 16 8.31 15.46 -16.10
CA THR A 16 8.33 14.71 -14.84
C THR A 16 9.57 13.83 -14.87
N ALA A 17 10.67 14.37 -14.36
CA ALA A 17 11.81 13.54 -13.99
C ALA A 17 11.31 12.53 -12.96
N MET A 18 11.35 11.23 -13.30
CA MET A 18 11.33 10.16 -12.31
C MET A 18 12.48 10.45 -11.34
N GLN A 19 12.15 11.06 -10.20
CA GLN A 19 13.12 11.28 -9.13
C GLN A 19 13.43 9.92 -8.52
N SER A 20 14.69 9.50 -8.59
CA SER A 20 15.15 8.23 -8.03
C SER A 20 14.85 8.16 -6.54
N LEU A 21 14.46 6.99 -6.05
CA LEU A 21 14.34 6.73 -4.62
C LEU A 21 15.68 6.95 -3.91
N SER A 22 15.62 7.41 -2.67
CA SER A 22 16.74 7.34 -1.75
C SER A 22 16.97 5.89 -1.32
N ALA A 23 18.18 5.58 -0.84
CA ALA A 23 18.52 4.23 -0.36
C ALA A 23 17.56 3.73 0.75
N ALA A 24 17.05 4.63 1.60
CA ALA A 24 16.11 4.26 2.66
C ALA A 24 14.71 3.89 2.12
N GLU A 25 14.30 4.50 0.99
CA GLU A 25 13.01 4.22 0.35
C GLU A 25 13.11 2.96 -0.52
N GLU A 26 14.24 2.76 -1.21
CA GLU A 26 14.49 1.56 -2.02
C GLU A 26 14.48 0.29 -1.16
N ILE A 27 15.00 0.33 0.08
CA ILE A 27 14.96 -0.79 1.03
C ILE A 27 13.53 -1.26 1.37
N LYS A 28 12.52 -0.38 1.24
CA LYS A 28 11.13 -0.76 1.48
C LYS A 28 10.59 -1.63 0.34
N VAL A 29 11.14 -1.51 -0.87
CA VAL A 29 10.66 -2.24 -2.05
C VAL A 29 11.45 -3.53 -2.19
N SER A 30 10.77 -4.66 -2.31
CA SER A 30 11.45 -5.93 -2.53
C SER A 30 12.29 -5.93 -3.81
N GLU A 31 13.43 -6.64 -3.78
CA GLU A 31 14.34 -6.70 -4.93
C GLU A 31 13.67 -7.25 -6.19
N ASP A 32 12.77 -8.22 -6.05
CA ASP A 32 12.04 -8.80 -7.18
C ASP A 32 11.04 -7.81 -7.78
N LEU A 33 10.36 -7.02 -6.94
CA LEU A 33 9.48 -5.94 -7.39
C LEU A 33 10.28 -4.82 -8.08
N LEU A 34 11.40 -4.39 -7.49
CA LEU A 34 12.29 -3.40 -8.10
C LEU A 34 12.78 -3.88 -9.47
N ARG A 35 13.20 -5.15 -9.56
CA ARG A 35 13.65 -5.74 -10.83
C ARG A 35 12.53 -5.76 -11.86
N ALA A 36 11.31 -6.15 -11.47
CA ALA A 36 10.16 -6.19 -12.37
C ALA A 36 9.85 -4.79 -12.93
N VAL A 37 9.76 -3.79 -12.06
CA VAL A 37 9.45 -2.40 -12.43
C VAL A 37 10.56 -1.73 -13.25
N GLN A 38 11.84 -2.08 -13.00
CA GLN A 38 12.97 -1.51 -13.74
C GLN A 38 13.19 -2.17 -15.10
N SER A 39 12.79 -3.43 -15.26
CA SER A 39 13.02 -4.19 -16.50
C SER A 39 12.06 -3.78 -17.62
N ASP A 40 10.86 -3.34 -17.27
CA ASP A 40 9.83 -2.90 -18.20
C ASP A 40 9.03 -1.74 -17.60
N TYR A 41 9.11 -0.58 -18.24
CA TYR A 41 8.44 0.64 -17.78
C TYR A 41 6.91 0.55 -17.88
N GLU A 42 6.39 -0.28 -18.80
CA GLU A 42 4.96 -0.51 -18.97
C GLU A 42 4.46 -1.69 -18.14
N ALA A 43 5.34 -2.36 -17.37
CA ALA A 43 4.94 -3.46 -16.53
C ALA A 43 4.00 -2.99 -15.43
N ARG A 44 2.91 -3.74 -15.28
CA ARG A 44 1.95 -3.60 -14.20
C ARG A 44 1.98 -4.82 -13.33
N VAL A 45 1.95 -4.61 -12.03
CA VAL A 45 2.19 -5.65 -11.03
C VAL A 45 1.21 -5.53 -9.89
N ASP A 46 0.78 -6.68 -9.37
CA ASP A 46 0.02 -6.73 -8.13
C ASP A 46 0.99 -6.61 -6.96
N ILE A 47 0.71 -5.69 -6.04
CA ILE A 47 1.58 -5.39 -4.91
C ILE A 47 0.83 -5.46 -3.58
N LEU A 48 1.57 -5.81 -2.54
CA LEU A 48 1.14 -5.74 -1.15
C LEU A 48 1.98 -4.72 -0.40
N VAL A 49 1.34 -3.63 0.05
CA VAL A 49 1.94 -2.59 0.86
C VAL A 49 1.70 -2.91 2.33
N GLN A 50 2.78 -3.13 3.09
CA GLN A 50 2.74 -3.38 4.52
C GLN A 50 3.06 -2.08 5.27
N LEU A 51 2.22 -1.75 6.25
CA LEU A 51 2.39 -0.59 7.12
C LEU A 51 2.80 -1.04 8.53
N ALA A 52 3.23 -0.08 9.35
CA ALA A 52 3.68 -0.32 10.71
C ALA A 52 2.72 -1.21 11.51
N SER A 53 3.26 -2.19 12.24
CA SER A 53 2.46 -3.17 12.97
C SER A 53 1.63 -2.56 14.11
N PRO A 54 0.36 -2.98 14.29
CA PRO A 54 -0.52 -2.54 15.40
C PRO A 54 -0.06 -3.03 16.78
N SER A 55 0.98 -3.86 16.88
CA SER A 55 1.50 -4.40 18.14
C SER A 55 1.79 -3.34 19.21
N GLN A 56 2.27 -2.16 18.81
CA GLN A 56 2.53 -1.05 19.73
C GLN A 56 1.21 -0.43 20.25
N ALA A 57 0.23 -0.20 19.35
CA ALA A 57 -1.04 0.42 19.70
C ALA A 57 -1.92 -0.44 20.62
N LEU A 58 -1.76 -1.76 20.56
CA LEU A 58 -2.47 -2.72 21.41
C LEU A 58 -2.07 -2.64 22.88
N GLN A 59 -0.83 -2.22 23.19
CA GLN A 59 -0.35 -2.14 24.57
C GLN A 59 -0.95 -0.93 25.31
N ASP A 60 -1.22 0.16 24.60
CA ASP A 60 -1.64 1.43 25.18
C ASP A 60 -3.17 1.57 25.33
N SER A 61 -3.97 0.88 24.51
CA SER A 61 -5.40 1.16 24.40
C SER A 61 -6.31 0.29 25.26
N CYS A 62 -5.91 -0.93 25.63
CA CYS A 62 -6.76 -1.86 26.40
C CYS A 62 -6.25 -1.98 27.84
N ASP A 63 -6.55 -0.95 28.62
CA ASP A 63 -6.15 -0.85 30.02
C ASP A 63 -6.71 -2.02 30.85
N ARG A 64 -5.84 -2.82 31.47
CA ARG A 64 -6.20 -4.08 32.17
C ARG A 64 -7.21 -3.88 33.30
N SER A 65 -7.25 -2.67 33.86
CA SER A 65 -8.11 -2.27 34.97
C SER A 65 -9.59 -2.23 34.58
N ALA A 66 -9.92 -1.78 33.35
CA ALA A 66 -11.29 -1.72 32.84
C ALA A 66 -11.81 -3.09 32.38
N LEU A 67 -10.91 -3.97 31.94
CA LEU A 67 -11.23 -5.29 31.40
C LEU A 67 -11.39 -6.38 32.46
N SER A 68 -10.98 -6.13 33.70
CA SER A 68 -11.08 -7.10 34.81
C SER A 68 -12.52 -7.36 35.26
N ALA A 69 -13.44 -6.40 35.02
CA ALA A 69 -14.87 -6.55 35.24
C ALA A 69 -15.64 -7.01 33.98
N GLY A 70 -15.01 -6.92 32.80
CA GLY A 70 -15.62 -7.24 31.52
C GLY A 70 -15.37 -8.66 31.03
N GLY A 71 -16.40 -9.29 30.45
CA GLY A 71 -16.33 -10.65 29.91
C GLY A 71 -15.36 -10.77 28.72
N ARG A 72 -14.96 -12.00 28.38
CA ARG A 72 -14.02 -12.29 27.26
C ARG A 72 -14.41 -11.59 25.94
N SER A 73 -15.71 -11.49 25.66
CA SER A 73 -16.24 -10.82 24.46
C SER A 73 -15.92 -9.32 24.44
N GLN A 74 -16.03 -8.60 25.56
CA GLN A 74 -15.73 -7.17 25.62
C GLN A 74 -14.24 -6.88 25.42
N ARG A 75 -13.37 -7.79 25.89
CA ARG A 75 -11.93 -7.70 25.64
C ARG A 75 -11.60 -7.88 24.17
N ALA A 76 -12.22 -8.88 23.53
CA ALA A 76 -12.05 -9.11 22.09
C ALA A 76 -12.55 -7.92 21.27
N SER A 77 -13.68 -7.31 21.64
CA SER A 77 -14.18 -6.10 21.00
C SER A 77 -13.24 -4.90 21.18
N CYS A 78 -12.72 -4.64 22.40
CA CYS A 78 -11.70 -3.60 22.64
C CYS A 78 -10.52 -3.75 21.69
N VAL A 79 -9.94 -4.95 21.65
CA VAL A 79 -8.78 -5.25 20.81
C VAL A 79 -9.09 -5.04 19.33
N ALA A 80 -10.22 -5.55 18.84
CA ALA A 80 -10.61 -5.39 17.45
C ALA A 80 -10.83 -3.92 17.07
N GLU A 81 -11.52 -3.14 17.91
CA GLU A 81 -11.75 -1.71 17.69
C GLU A 81 -10.44 -0.91 17.70
N THR A 82 -9.53 -1.19 18.64
CA THR A 82 -8.20 -0.57 18.68
C THR A 82 -7.42 -0.87 17.41
N MET A 83 -7.38 -2.13 16.97
CA MET A 83 -6.66 -2.53 15.76
C MET A 83 -7.24 -1.87 14.53
N GLN A 84 -8.56 -1.84 14.41
CA GLN A 84 -9.24 -1.21 13.29
C GLN A 84 -8.94 0.30 13.24
N ASN A 85 -9.10 1.01 14.37
CA ASN A 85 -8.81 2.45 14.45
C ASN A 85 -7.36 2.77 14.11
N PHE A 86 -6.42 1.93 14.57
CA PHE A 86 -5.01 2.08 14.24
C PHE A 86 -4.75 1.87 12.75
N ALA A 87 -5.33 0.82 12.16
CA ALA A 87 -5.20 0.57 10.73
C ALA A 87 -5.78 1.72 9.91
N GLU A 88 -6.97 2.22 10.24
CA GLU A 88 -7.59 3.36 9.55
C GLU A 88 -6.69 4.60 9.58
N GLN A 89 -6.10 4.93 10.73
CA GLN A 89 -5.20 6.08 10.88
C GLN A 89 -3.91 5.90 10.07
N THR A 90 -3.28 4.75 10.17
CA THR A 90 -1.99 4.50 9.52
C THR A 90 -2.12 4.28 8.02
N GLN A 91 -3.25 3.77 7.55
CA GLN A 91 -3.54 3.57 6.12
C GLN A 91 -4.00 4.86 5.41
N GLN A 92 -4.38 5.90 6.15
CA GLN A 92 -4.91 7.14 5.57
C GLN A 92 -3.95 7.82 4.55
N PRO A 93 -2.63 7.90 4.78
CA PRO A 93 -1.70 8.46 3.79
C PRO A 93 -1.68 7.66 2.48
N VAL A 94 -1.71 6.33 2.57
CA VAL A 94 -1.77 5.44 1.40
C VAL A 94 -3.09 5.64 0.67
N LYS A 95 -4.21 5.68 1.39
CA LYS A 95 -5.53 5.96 0.81
C LYS A 95 -5.56 7.28 0.05
N ASN A 96 -5.09 8.36 0.67
CA ASN A 96 -5.02 9.67 0.03
C ASN A 96 -4.12 9.67 -1.22
N LEU A 97 -3.05 8.87 -1.23
CA LEU A 97 -2.17 8.73 -2.38
C LEU A 97 -2.87 7.98 -3.52
N LEU A 98 -3.53 6.86 -3.22
CA LEU A 98 -4.29 6.08 -4.21
C LEU A 98 -5.45 6.88 -4.81
N ASP A 99 -6.19 7.63 -3.99
CA ASP A 99 -7.29 8.50 -4.46
C ASP A 99 -6.82 9.57 -5.45
N ARG A 100 -5.55 10.02 -5.35
CA ARG A 100 -4.96 11.02 -6.24
C ARG A 100 -4.36 10.44 -7.52
N ASN A 101 -4.10 9.14 -7.56
CA ASN A 101 -3.40 8.44 -8.64
C ASN A 101 -4.21 7.24 -9.15
N SER A 102 -5.53 7.41 -9.25
CA SER A 102 -6.47 6.34 -9.62
C SER A 102 -6.26 5.75 -11.02
N ASP A 103 -5.47 6.40 -11.86
CA ASP A 103 -5.08 5.98 -13.19
C ASP A 103 -3.86 5.04 -13.22
N LEU A 104 -3.10 4.98 -12.12
CA LEU A 104 -1.87 4.17 -12.00
C LEU A 104 -2.10 2.76 -11.45
N PHE A 105 -3.36 2.36 -11.22
CA PHE A 105 -3.72 1.02 -10.75
C PHE A 105 -5.16 0.67 -11.12
N SER A 106 -5.53 -0.60 -11.03
CA SER A 106 -6.89 -1.06 -11.36
C SER A 106 -7.83 -1.07 -10.15
N SER A 107 -7.37 -1.58 -9.00
CA SER A 107 -8.16 -1.58 -7.76
C SER A 107 -7.29 -1.70 -6.51
N SER A 108 -7.84 -1.41 -5.34
CA SER A 108 -7.14 -1.58 -4.06
C SER A 108 -8.05 -2.13 -2.97
N THR A 109 -7.47 -2.91 -2.05
CA THR A 109 -8.15 -3.49 -0.89
C THR A 109 -7.37 -3.20 0.39
N PHE A 110 -8.06 -2.62 1.38
CA PHE A 110 -7.49 -2.28 2.68
C PHE A 110 -7.74 -3.42 3.67
N LEU A 111 -6.66 -3.97 4.23
CA LEU A 111 -6.66 -5.12 5.13
C LEU A 111 -6.31 -4.64 6.54
N TRP A 112 -7.35 -4.35 7.34
CA TRP A 112 -7.17 -3.76 8.67
C TRP A 112 -6.47 -4.70 9.66
N ILE A 113 -6.65 -6.02 9.53
CA ILE A 113 -6.08 -7.00 10.47
C ILE A 113 -4.56 -7.06 10.36
N SER A 114 -4.03 -7.11 9.13
CA SER A 114 -2.59 -7.17 8.87
C SER A 114 -1.95 -5.78 8.75
N ASN A 115 -2.77 -4.73 8.86
CA ASN A 115 -2.41 -3.36 8.52
C ASN A 115 -1.70 -3.26 7.14
N SER A 116 -2.33 -3.78 6.10
CA SER A 116 -1.77 -3.82 4.75
C SER A 116 -2.76 -3.31 3.71
N VAL A 117 -2.25 -2.94 2.53
CA VAL A 117 -3.05 -2.54 1.37
C VAL A 117 -2.59 -3.34 0.17
N ALA A 118 -3.50 -4.14 -0.39
CA ALA A 118 -3.30 -4.80 -1.68
C ALA A 118 -3.68 -3.83 -2.81
N VAL A 119 -2.84 -3.72 -3.83
CA VAL A 119 -3.08 -2.86 -4.99
C VAL A 119 -2.84 -3.69 -6.25
N MET A 120 -3.88 -3.81 -7.08
CA MET A 120 -3.84 -4.59 -8.30
C MET A 120 -3.38 -3.73 -9.49
N ASP A 121 -2.60 -4.35 -10.38
CA ASP A 121 -2.19 -3.78 -11.66
C ASP A 121 -1.50 -2.40 -11.50
N ALA A 122 -0.66 -2.28 -10.48
CA ALA A 122 0.04 -1.04 -10.14
C ALA A 122 1.18 -0.76 -11.14
N CYS A 123 1.23 0.47 -11.65
CA CYS A 123 2.35 0.96 -12.43
C CYS A 123 3.59 1.17 -11.56
N GLY A 124 4.77 1.11 -12.17
CA GLY A 124 6.04 1.40 -11.50
C GLY A 124 6.09 2.76 -10.80
N GLU A 125 5.50 3.79 -11.42
CA GLU A 125 5.40 5.13 -10.84
C GLU A 125 4.69 5.13 -9.48
N LEU A 126 3.61 4.37 -9.37
CA LEU A 126 2.87 4.25 -8.11
C LEU A 126 3.70 3.56 -7.02
N VAL A 127 4.45 2.51 -7.37
CA VAL A 127 5.36 1.81 -6.44
C VAL A 127 6.38 2.78 -5.85
N MET A 128 6.94 3.68 -6.68
CA MET A 128 7.90 4.68 -6.24
C MET A 128 7.27 5.71 -5.30
N GLU A 129 6.08 6.22 -5.63
CA GLU A 129 5.37 7.17 -4.76
C GLU A 129 4.97 6.54 -3.42
N LEU A 130 4.57 5.26 -3.41
CA LEU A 130 4.27 4.51 -2.18
C LEU A 130 5.50 4.33 -1.30
N ALA A 131 6.68 4.05 -1.87
CA ALA A 131 7.92 3.87 -1.11
C ALA A 131 8.35 5.13 -0.35
N ARG A 132 7.97 6.31 -0.84
CA ARG A 132 8.24 7.61 -0.20
C ARG A 132 7.37 7.89 1.01
N LEU A 133 6.29 7.15 1.23
CA LEU A 133 5.45 7.32 2.41
C LEU A 133 6.16 6.79 3.66
N ASP A 134 6.28 7.64 4.68
CA ASP A 134 6.85 7.26 5.98
C ASP A 134 6.07 6.12 6.66
N ALA A 135 4.77 6.03 6.39
CA ALA A 135 3.88 5.00 6.94
C ALA A 135 4.10 3.61 6.32
N VAL A 136 4.79 3.53 5.17
CA VAL A 136 5.06 2.28 4.46
C VAL A 136 6.34 1.65 5.02
N GLU A 137 6.20 0.43 5.51
CA GLU A 137 7.30 -0.39 6.02
C GLU A 137 7.89 -1.25 4.90
N LYS A 138 7.03 -1.85 4.07
CA LYS A 138 7.46 -2.75 2.99
C LYS A 138 6.48 -2.76 1.82
N ILE A 139 7.00 -3.00 0.61
CA ILE A 139 6.23 -3.23 -0.62
C ILE A 139 6.77 -4.50 -1.29
N ASP A 140 5.91 -5.51 -1.38
CA ASP A 140 6.20 -6.79 -2.03
C ASP A 140 5.28 -7.00 -3.23
N LEU A 141 5.65 -7.92 -4.13
CA LEU A 141 4.71 -8.52 -5.07
C LEU A 141 3.62 -9.27 -4.29
N GLU A 142 2.36 -9.13 -4.71
CA GLU A 142 1.29 -9.93 -4.16
C GLU A 142 1.48 -11.41 -4.55
N GLN A 143 1.68 -12.27 -3.55
CA GLN A 143 1.81 -13.70 -3.77
C GLN A 143 0.44 -14.35 -3.71
N VAL A 144 -0.09 -14.74 -4.86
CA VAL A 144 -1.26 -15.62 -4.93
C VAL A 144 -0.78 -17.05 -4.72
N PHE A 145 -0.99 -17.59 -3.51
CA PHE A 145 -0.78 -19.01 -3.27
C PHE A 145 -1.93 -19.80 -3.90
N GLU A 146 -1.67 -20.43 -5.04
CA GLU A 146 -2.58 -21.45 -5.57
C GLU A 146 -2.64 -22.63 -4.60
N ILE A 147 -3.75 -22.75 -3.87
CA ILE A 147 -4.03 -23.95 -3.10
C ILE A 147 -4.36 -25.03 -4.12
N GLN A 148 -3.40 -25.91 -4.42
CA GLN A 148 -3.66 -27.13 -5.15
C GLN A 148 -4.67 -27.95 -4.35
N ALA A 149 -5.96 -27.77 -4.66
CA ALA A 149 -6.99 -28.69 -4.24
C ALA A 149 -6.65 -30.01 -4.92
N GLY A 150 -6.09 -30.96 -4.15
CA GLY A 150 -5.76 -32.30 -4.61
C GLY A 150 -7.01 -33.03 -5.10
N GLY A 151 -7.38 -32.77 -6.35
CA GLY A 151 -8.43 -33.43 -7.10
C GLY A 151 -7.88 -34.63 -7.84
N ASP A 152 -7.19 -35.52 -7.13
CA ASP A 152 -6.78 -36.85 -7.60
C ASP A 152 -6.84 -37.82 -6.43
N MET A 153 -8.02 -37.98 -5.83
CA MET A 153 -8.26 -39.10 -4.94
C MET A 153 -9.68 -39.66 -5.13
N LEU A 154 -9.70 -40.83 -5.78
CA LEU A 154 -10.77 -41.82 -5.89
C LEU A 154 -11.68 -41.76 -7.12
N ALA A 155 -11.10 -42.09 -8.29
CA ALA A 155 -11.80 -42.87 -9.30
C ALA A 155 -11.00 -44.17 -9.55
N ALA A 156 -11.74 -45.29 -9.64
CA ALA A 156 -11.31 -46.67 -9.92
C ALA A 156 -10.66 -47.41 -8.72
N GLU A 157 -11.07 -48.62 -8.32
CA GLU A 157 -11.95 -49.67 -8.89
C GLU A 157 -12.85 -50.29 -7.81
#